data_AF-A0A4Q8UEI8-F1
#
_entry.id   AF-A0A4Q8UEI8-F1
#
_cell.length_a   1.000
_cell.length_b   1.000
_cell.length_c   1.000
_cell.angle_alpha   90.00
_cell.angle_beta   90.00
_cell.angle_gamma   90.00
#
_symmetry.space_group_name_H-M   'P 1'
#
loop_
_entity.id
_entity.type
_entity.pdbx_description
1 polymer ?
#
loop_
_entity_poly.entity_id
_entity_poly.type
_entity_poly.pdbx_seq_one_letter_code
_entity_poly.pdbx_strand_id
1 'polypeptide(L)'
;MKKNWKVLTATAAMVVIVAVAVVLINFRPNEQSAAPQPEPDNGMVAGKLGFPVSKLNIGEGGTKTAADGKTPIGYSGTCDSAVQAAANYTPVLADVNLKTWETQRATLNSLAVPGPWLDTVLLPGDSVTDVVAQGTELKTFAGGWMEQTDVKAGGMHRMVSCEPKKSAVVQVFFGALGTSDTLPQGYFGTRTMELTWKGDWKISNVVTGVNDADLVSRLKDKGPSGGLGGTPSGNIPPLDESIVARYFKDLRREGWAEYANATR
;
A
#
# COMPACT_ATOMS: atom_id res chain seq x y z
N MET A 1 28.33 -60.00 -0.29
CA MET A 1 27.37 -58.93 0.09
C MET A 1 27.02 -57.99 -1.07
N LYS A 2 26.62 -58.50 -2.25
CA LYS A 2 26.30 -57.66 -3.44
C LYS A 2 24.83 -57.76 -3.91
N LYS A 3 24.00 -58.57 -3.25
CA LYS A 3 22.64 -58.90 -3.74
C LYS A 3 21.53 -57.99 -3.19
N ASN A 4 21.78 -57.27 -2.09
CA ASN A 4 20.76 -56.45 -1.41
C ASN A 4 20.89 -54.94 -1.71
N TRP A 5 21.96 -54.51 -2.39
CA TRP A 5 22.17 -53.09 -2.69
C TRP A 5 21.11 -52.56 -3.65
N LYS A 6 20.76 -53.34 -4.69
CA LYS A 6 19.75 -52.94 -5.70
C LYS A 6 18.35 -52.76 -5.09
N VAL A 7 18.02 -53.54 -4.07
CA VAL A 7 16.72 -53.44 -3.36
C VAL A 7 16.73 -52.19 -2.46
N LEU A 8 17.83 -51.92 -1.75
CA LEU A 8 17.98 -50.69 -0.95
C LEU A 8 17.95 -49.42 -1.79
N THR A 9 18.51 -49.44 -3.01
CA THR A 9 18.46 -48.27 -3.92
C THR A 9 17.06 -48.04 -4.48
N ALA A 10 16.32 -49.11 -4.80
CA ALA A 10 14.94 -49.00 -5.28
C ALA A 10 14.00 -48.45 -4.20
N THR A 11 14.13 -48.91 -2.96
CA THR A 11 13.32 -48.42 -1.84
C THR A 11 13.65 -46.96 -1.50
N ALA A 12 14.94 -46.59 -1.50
CA ALA A 12 15.35 -45.20 -1.27
C ALA A 12 14.85 -44.25 -2.38
N ALA A 13 14.93 -44.66 -3.65
CA ALA A 13 14.39 -43.88 -4.76
C ALA A 13 12.87 -43.70 -4.66
N MET A 14 12.15 -44.74 -4.23
CA MET A 14 10.70 -44.68 -4.07
C MET A 14 10.28 -43.74 -2.92
N VAL A 15 11.01 -43.75 -1.81
CA VAL A 15 10.78 -42.79 -0.69
C VAL A 15 11.05 -41.36 -1.14
N VAL A 16 12.11 -41.13 -1.92
CA VAL A 16 12.40 -39.79 -2.48
C VAL A 16 11.32 -39.35 -3.46
N ILE A 17 10.82 -40.23 -4.32
CA ILE A 17 9.73 -39.91 -5.26
C ILE A 17 8.43 -39.59 -4.51
N VAL A 18 8.09 -40.35 -3.47
CA VAL A 18 6.90 -40.08 -2.64
C VAL A 18 7.06 -38.77 -1.87
N ALA A 19 8.25 -38.50 -1.32
CA ALA A 19 8.53 -37.23 -0.65
C ALA A 19 8.44 -36.03 -1.62
N VAL A 20 9.00 -36.16 -2.83
CA VAL A 20 8.91 -35.13 -3.87
C VAL A 20 7.46 -34.96 -4.35
N ALA A 21 6.68 -36.03 -4.47
CA ALA A 21 5.27 -35.95 -4.82
C ALA A 21 4.43 -35.27 -3.72
N VAL A 22 4.69 -35.58 -2.44
CA VAL A 22 4.02 -34.92 -1.31
C VAL A 22 4.41 -33.44 -1.23
N VAL A 23 5.69 -33.11 -1.47
CA VAL A 23 6.15 -31.72 -1.58
C VAL A 23 5.49 -31.04 -2.78
N LEU A 24 5.42 -31.66 -3.96
CA LEU A 24 4.78 -31.07 -5.14
C LEU A 24 3.26 -30.96 -5.03
N ILE A 25 2.60 -31.80 -4.21
CA ILE A 25 1.16 -31.71 -3.94
C ILE A 25 0.87 -30.65 -2.87
N ASN A 26 1.68 -30.57 -1.80
CA ASN A 26 1.54 -29.55 -0.75
C ASN A 26 2.11 -28.18 -1.13
N PHE A 27 3.05 -28.11 -2.08
CA PHE A 27 3.58 -26.89 -2.72
C PHE A 27 3.00 -26.67 -4.11
N ARG A 28 1.85 -27.27 -4.44
CA ARG A 28 1.02 -26.59 -5.44
C ARG A 28 0.74 -25.20 -4.85
N PRO A 29 1.03 -24.11 -5.57
CA PRO A 29 0.29 -22.90 -5.28
C PRO A 29 -1.15 -23.38 -5.34
N ASN A 30 -1.90 -23.23 -4.23
CA ASN A 30 -3.34 -23.24 -4.36
C ASN A 30 -3.61 -22.40 -5.60
N GLU A 31 -4.23 -23.00 -6.62
CA GLU A 31 -5.05 -22.22 -7.52
C GLU A 31 -5.98 -21.51 -6.56
N GLN A 32 -5.58 -20.30 -6.15
CA GLN A 32 -6.38 -19.40 -5.36
C GLN A 32 -7.62 -19.34 -6.19
N SER A 33 -8.68 -20.00 -5.69
CA SER A 33 -10.01 -19.80 -6.20
C SER A 33 -10.13 -18.28 -6.25
N ALA A 34 -10.14 -17.74 -7.46
CA ALA A 34 -10.25 -16.31 -7.66
C ALA A 34 -11.43 -15.92 -6.79
N ALA A 35 -11.19 -15.09 -5.77
CA ALA A 35 -12.29 -14.51 -5.01
C ALA A 35 -13.27 -13.97 -6.06
N PRO A 36 -14.60 -14.11 -5.84
CA PRO A 36 -15.57 -13.65 -6.81
C PRO A 36 -15.17 -12.25 -7.25
N GLN A 37 -14.92 -12.07 -8.55
CA GLN A 37 -14.78 -10.72 -9.09
C GLN A 37 -15.99 -9.95 -8.58
N PRO A 38 -15.82 -8.75 -8.00
CA PRO A 38 -16.98 -7.89 -7.80
C PRO A 38 -17.63 -7.79 -9.18
N GLU A 39 -18.87 -8.27 -9.29
CA GLU A 39 -19.63 -8.07 -10.50
C GLU A 39 -19.56 -6.57 -10.83
N PRO A 40 -19.44 -6.20 -12.12
CA PRO A 40 -19.56 -4.81 -12.50
C PRO A 40 -20.94 -4.35 -12.04
N ASP A 41 -20.98 -3.69 -10.88
CA ASP A 41 -22.16 -3.02 -10.40
C ASP A 41 -22.49 -2.01 -11.50
N ASN A 42 -23.55 -2.30 -12.27
CA ASN A 42 -23.99 -1.55 -13.45
C ASN A 42 -24.44 -0.11 -13.11
N GLY A 43 -24.04 0.41 -11.95
CA GLY A 43 -24.27 1.77 -11.45
C GLY A 43 -23.01 2.60 -11.22
N MET A 44 -21.80 2.11 -11.57
CA MET A 44 -20.60 2.95 -11.50
C MET A 44 -20.55 3.92 -12.69
N VAL A 45 -20.77 5.21 -12.43
CA VAL A 45 -20.61 6.28 -13.42
C VAL A 45 -19.12 6.38 -13.76
N ALA A 46 -18.80 6.41 -15.06
CA ALA A 46 -17.45 6.70 -15.51
C ALA A 46 -17.06 8.12 -15.07
N GLY A 47 -15.98 8.21 -14.31
CA GLY A 47 -15.37 9.47 -13.88
C GLY A 47 -14.75 10.21 -15.06
N LYS A 48 -14.36 11.46 -14.81
CA LYS A 48 -13.77 12.35 -15.82
C LYS A 48 -12.52 11.76 -16.48
N LEU A 49 -11.84 10.82 -15.82
CA LEU A 49 -10.60 10.20 -16.30
C LEU A 49 -10.81 8.81 -16.91
N GLY A 50 -12.08 8.38 -17.04
CA GLY A 50 -12.45 7.09 -17.63
C GLY A 50 -12.34 5.90 -16.67
N PHE A 51 -12.18 6.13 -15.36
CA PHE A 51 -12.27 5.10 -14.32
C PHE A 51 -13.66 5.12 -13.66
N PRO A 52 -14.16 4.01 -13.11
CA PRO A 52 -15.37 4.03 -12.31
C PRO A 52 -15.23 4.94 -11.07
N VAL A 53 -16.28 5.69 -10.73
CA VAL A 53 -16.33 6.46 -9.48
C VAL A 53 -16.93 5.60 -8.37
N SER A 54 -16.18 5.40 -7.30
CA SER A 54 -16.66 4.73 -6.09
C SER A 54 -17.55 5.65 -5.25
N LYS A 55 -18.34 5.07 -4.34
CA LYS A 55 -19.11 5.82 -3.34
C LYS A 55 -18.26 6.26 -2.13
N LEU A 56 -16.97 5.92 -2.12
CA LEU A 56 -16.09 6.11 -0.97
C LEU A 56 -15.46 7.49 -1.01
N ASN A 57 -15.48 8.17 0.14
CA ASN A 57 -14.77 9.42 0.35
C ASN A 57 -13.48 9.18 1.14
N ILE A 58 -12.43 9.92 0.77
CA ILE A 58 -11.19 10.04 1.53
C ILE A 58 -11.48 10.86 2.80
N GLY A 59 -10.96 10.42 3.95
CA GLY A 59 -11.18 11.03 5.25
C GLY A 59 -12.48 10.60 5.95
N GLU A 60 -13.29 9.75 5.32
CA GLU A 60 -14.49 9.17 5.93
C GLU A 60 -14.23 7.74 6.43
N GLY A 61 -15.25 7.18 7.10
CA GLY A 61 -15.17 5.91 7.80
C GLY A 61 -14.58 6.07 9.20
N GLY A 62 -14.47 4.94 9.90
CA GLY A 62 -14.11 4.94 11.30
C GLY A 62 -15.20 5.53 12.20
N THR A 63 -15.04 5.34 13.49
CA THR A 63 -15.94 5.85 14.54
C THR A 63 -15.19 6.61 15.63
N LYS A 64 -13.86 6.62 15.54
CA LYS A 64 -12.93 7.20 16.51
C LYS A 64 -11.75 7.81 15.76
N THR A 65 -10.93 8.54 16.48
CA THR A 65 -9.69 9.14 15.97
C THR A 65 -8.50 8.56 16.71
N ALA A 66 -7.39 8.34 16.01
CA ALA A 66 -6.14 7.88 16.60
C ALA A 66 -5.46 8.97 17.44
N ALA A 67 -4.33 8.63 18.06
CA ALA A 67 -3.59 9.51 18.97
C ALA A 67 -3.06 10.79 18.29
N ASP A 68 -2.87 10.78 16.97
CA ASP A 68 -2.50 11.96 16.19
C ASP A 68 -3.62 13.00 16.04
N GLY A 69 -4.82 12.71 16.54
CA GLY A 69 -5.97 13.61 16.48
C GLY A 69 -6.55 13.83 15.08
N LYS A 70 -6.07 13.09 14.06
CA LYS A 70 -6.52 13.24 12.67
C LYS A 70 -6.90 11.93 11.98
N THR A 71 -6.24 10.80 12.29
CA THR A 71 -6.43 9.55 11.55
C THR A 71 -7.66 8.80 12.06
N PRO A 72 -8.70 8.57 11.23
CA PRO A 72 -9.87 7.82 11.66
C PRO A 72 -9.52 6.34 11.90
N ILE A 73 -10.14 5.75 12.93
CA ILE A 73 -10.02 4.34 13.34
C ILE A 73 -11.38 3.80 13.78
N GLY A 74 -11.48 2.50 14.06
CA GLY A 74 -12.73 1.86 14.47
C GLY A 74 -13.67 1.65 13.28
N TYR A 75 -13.10 1.16 12.19
CA TYR A 75 -13.81 0.83 10.95
C TYR A 75 -14.68 -0.41 11.11
N SER A 76 -15.62 -0.62 10.18
CA SER A 76 -16.35 -1.88 10.08
C SER A 76 -15.52 -2.94 9.36
N GLY A 77 -15.84 -4.23 9.55
CA GLY A 77 -15.12 -5.32 8.88
C GLY A 77 -15.48 -5.53 7.40
N THR A 78 -16.02 -4.52 6.71
CA THR A 78 -16.37 -4.58 5.29
C THR A 78 -15.16 -4.22 4.42
N CYS A 79 -15.22 -4.60 3.13
CA CYS A 79 -14.17 -4.28 2.17
C CYS A 79 -14.08 -2.78 1.87
N ASP A 80 -15.21 -2.09 1.78
CA ASP A 80 -15.26 -0.62 1.64
C ASP A 80 -14.58 0.09 2.81
N SER A 81 -14.82 -0.39 4.04
CA SER A 81 -14.12 0.09 5.23
C SER A 81 -12.61 -0.22 5.21
N ALA A 82 -12.18 -1.31 4.57
CA ALA A 82 -10.76 -1.60 4.39
C ALA A 82 -10.11 -0.58 3.42
N VAL A 83 -10.82 -0.21 2.35
CA VAL A 83 -10.37 0.81 1.39
C VAL A 83 -10.30 2.19 2.04
N GLN A 84 -11.30 2.56 2.84
CA GLN A 84 -11.28 3.81 3.62
C GLN A 84 -10.12 3.83 4.62
N ALA A 85 -9.91 2.74 5.37
CA ALA A 85 -8.78 2.62 6.29
C ALA A 85 -7.44 2.77 5.56
N ALA A 86 -7.24 2.08 4.44
CA ALA A 86 -6.05 2.22 3.60
C ALA A 86 -5.83 3.68 3.15
N ALA A 87 -6.86 4.35 2.65
CA ALA A 87 -6.77 5.75 2.23
C ALA A 87 -6.30 6.64 3.39
N ASN A 88 -6.89 6.46 4.56
CA ASN A 88 -6.64 7.28 5.74
C ASN A 88 -5.29 6.95 6.42
N TYR A 89 -4.78 5.73 6.26
CA TYR A 89 -3.48 5.32 6.79
C TYR A 89 -2.31 5.72 5.88
N THR A 90 -2.58 6.03 4.61
CA THR A 90 -1.55 6.40 3.62
C THR A 90 -0.70 7.59 4.09
N PRO A 91 -1.28 8.71 4.58
CA PRO A 91 -0.48 9.80 5.14
C PRO A 91 0.37 9.37 6.33
N VAL A 92 -0.15 8.57 7.25
CA VAL A 92 0.62 8.08 8.41
C VAL A 92 1.84 7.24 7.98
N LEU A 93 1.77 6.57 6.84
CA LEU A 93 2.87 5.76 6.29
C LEU A 93 3.89 6.55 5.47
N ALA A 94 3.46 7.60 4.77
CA ALA A 94 4.26 8.26 3.74
C ALA A 94 4.69 9.68 4.10
N ASP A 95 3.96 10.35 5.00
CA ASP A 95 4.34 11.66 5.50
C ASP A 95 5.66 11.57 6.29
N VAL A 96 6.50 12.59 6.16
CA VAL A 96 7.67 12.77 7.02
C VAL A 96 7.70 14.23 7.45
N ASN A 97 7.38 14.47 8.72
CA ASN A 97 7.45 15.79 9.34
C ASN A 97 8.29 15.72 10.62
N LEU A 98 9.37 16.51 10.66
CA LEU A 98 10.35 16.50 11.75
C LEU A 98 9.76 16.85 13.11
N LYS A 99 8.68 17.64 13.14
CA LYS A 99 8.06 18.11 14.39
C LYS A 99 7.06 17.13 14.97
N THR A 100 6.52 16.24 14.15
CA THR A 100 5.43 15.34 14.56
C THR A 100 5.80 13.86 14.47
N TRP A 101 7.06 13.54 14.16
CA TRP A 101 7.50 12.16 13.94
C TRP A 101 7.15 11.23 15.10
N GLU A 102 7.42 11.62 16.35
CA GLU A 102 7.10 10.78 17.52
C GLU A 102 5.59 10.45 17.63
N THR A 103 4.73 11.44 17.35
CA THR A 103 3.27 11.22 17.35
C THR A 103 2.84 10.33 16.18
N GLN A 104 3.46 10.51 15.01
CA GLN A 104 3.23 9.68 13.85
C GLN A 104 3.65 8.23 14.09
N ARG A 105 4.83 8.02 14.67
CA ARG A 105 5.36 6.70 15.08
C ARG A 105 4.43 6.01 16.06
N ALA A 106 3.98 6.71 17.11
CA ALA A 106 3.02 6.17 18.08
C ALA A 106 1.70 5.76 17.40
N THR A 107 1.23 6.60 16.48
CA THR A 107 0.02 6.32 15.69
C THR A 107 0.23 5.09 14.81
N LEU A 108 1.32 5.01 14.04
CA LEU A 108 1.61 3.87 13.18
C LEU A 108 1.68 2.56 13.98
N ASN A 109 2.34 2.56 15.14
CA ASN A 109 2.36 1.41 16.05
C ASN A 109 0.96 0.97 16.48
N SER A 110 0.04 1.91 16.71
CA SER A 110 -1.36 1.59 17.07
C SER A 110 -2.20 1.05 15.90
N LEU A 111 -1.81 1.39 14.67
CA LEU A 111 -2.47 0.96 13.44
C LEU A 111 -1.90 -0.36 12.90
N ALA A 112 -0.71 -0.74 13.34
CA ALA A 112 0.02 -1.89 12.86
C ALA A 112 -0.28 -3.19 13.64
N VAL A 113 -0.20 -4.31 12.94
CA VAL A 113 0.15 -5.60 13.53
C VAL A 113 1.69 -5.66 13.56
N PRO A 114 2.31 -5.86 14.73
CA PRO A 114 3.76 -5.91 14.84
C PRO A 114 4.39 -6.95 13.90
N GLY A 115 5.47 -6.57 13.23
CA GLY A 115 6.24 -7.43 12.33
C GLY A 115 7.42 -6.69 11.69
N PRO A 116 8.35 -7.39 11.00
CA PRO A 116 9.57 -6.78 10.44
C PRO A 116 9.33 -5.64 9.44
N TRP A 117 8.18 -5.64 8.77
CA TRP A 117 7.77 -4.58 7.87
C TRP A 117 7.68 -3.23 8.59
N LEU A 118 7.27 -3.23 9.87
CA LEU A 118 7.05 -2.02 10.64
C LEU A 118 8.37 -1.31 10.91
N ASP A 119 9.42 -2.05 11.27
CA ASP A 119 10.76 -1.50 11.46
C ASP A 119 11.30 -0.87 10.17
N THR A 120 11.00 -1.49 9.02
CA THR A 120 11.38 -0.96 7.70
C THR A 120 10.67 0.36 7.39
N VAL A 121 9.40 0.49 7.76
CA VAL A 121 8.62 1.72 7.56
C VAL A 121 9.04 2.83 8.53
N LEU A 122 9.41 2.47 9.76
CA LEU A 122 9.85 3.43 10.78
C LEU A 122 11.27 3.95 10.54
N LEU A 123 12.13 3.14 9.92
CA LEU A 123 13.56 3.44 9.72
C LEU A 123 13.85 4.83 9.10
N PRO A 124 13.15 5.30 8.04
CA PRO A 124 13.42 6.61 7.47
C PRO A 124 13.22 7.75 8.46
N GLY A 125 12.13 7.75 9.22
CA GLY A 125 11.86 8.82 10.19
C GLY A 125 12.74 8.74 11.43
N ASP A 126 13.09 7.53 11.87
CA ASP A 126 14.06 7.34 12.97
C ASP A 126 15.46 7.85 12.55
N SER A 127 15.91 7.50 11.34
CA SER A 127 17.19 7.98 10.78
C SER A 127 17.21 9.50 10.66
N VAL A 128 16.11 10.09 10.22
CA VAL A 128 15.95 11.54 10.11
C VAL A 128 16.01 12.21 11.49
N THR A 129 15.36 11.63 12.49
CA THR A 129 15.38 12.13 13.88
C THR A 129 16.79 12.08 14.47
N ASP A 130 17.52 10.99 14.25
CA ASP A 130 18.90 10.83 14.70
C ASP A 130 19.84 11.86 14.07
N VAL A 131 19.70 12.11 12.77
CA VAL A 131 20.51 13.10 12.03
C VAL A 131 20.26 14.52 12.56
N VAL A 132 19.00 14.86 12.86
CA VAL A 132 18.63 16.15 13.48
C VAL A 132 19.20 16.26 14.89
N ALA A 133 19.13 15.20 15.69
CA ALA A 133 19.68 15.18 17.05
C ALA A 133 21.21 15.37 17.08
N GLN A 134 21.91 14.97 16.02
CA GLN A 134 23.34 15.21 15.82
C GLN A 134 23.67 16.66 15.37
N GLY A 135 22.66 17.52 15.24
CA GLY A 135 22.83 18.93 14.87
C GLY A 135 22.89 19.20 13.36
N THR A 136 22.54 18.21 12.53
CA THR A 136 22.50 18.40 11.07
C THR A 136 21.22 19.13 10.68
N GLU A 137 21.35 20.23 9.94
CA GLU A 137 20.21 20.91 9.35
C GLU A 137 19.73 20.14 8.10
N LEU A 138 18.50 19.63 8.16
CA LEU A 138 17.85 18.97 7.04
C LEU A 138 17.00 19.96 6.25
N LYS A 139 16.99 19.81 4.92
CA LYS A 139 16.07 20.57 4.06
C LYS A 139 14.63 20.18 4.41
N THR A 140 13.81 21.18 4.67
CA THR A 140 12.38 21.02 4.92
C THR A 140 11.59 22.13 4.23
N PHE A 141 10.29 21.95 4.10
CA PHE A 141 9.36 22.97 3.64
C PHE A 141 8.18 23.12 4.62
N ALA A 142 7.40 24.20 4.44
CA ALA A 142 6.13 24.45 5.14
C ALA A 142 6.15 24.11 6.64
N GLY A 143 7.21 24.50 7.34
CA GLY A 143 7.29 24.34 8.80
C GLY A 143 7.74 22.97 9.31
N GLY A 144 8.47 22.18 8.50
CA GLY A 144 9.16 20.96 8.97
C GLY A 144 8.88 19.71 8.14
N TRP A 145 8.21 19.85 6.99
CA TRP A 145 7.91 18.74 6.09
C TRP A 145 9.13 18.36 5.25
N MET A 146 9.38 17.06 5.19
CA MET A 146 10.27 16.45 4.20
C MET A 146 9.47 15.77 3.10
N GLU A 147 8.35 15.16 3.47
CA GLU A 147 7.43 14.50 2.56
C GLU A 147 5.99 14.71 3.04
N GLN A 148 5.11 15.19 2.17
CA GLN A 148 3.71 15.46 2.51
C GLN A 148 2.80 14.88 1.43
N THR A 149 1.92 13.98 1.83
CA THR A 149 0.98 13.32 0.92
C THR A 149 -0.38 14.02 0.84
N ASP A 150 -1.01 13.90 -0.32
CA ASP A 150 -2.40 14.26 -0.58
C ASP A 150 -3.07 13.11 -1.35
N VAL A 151 -3.85 12.32 -0.61
CA VAL A 151 -4.61 11.20 -1.16
C VAL A 151 -5.71 11.69 -2.09
N LYS A 152 -6.27 12.90 -1.90
CA LYS A 152 -7.29 13.46 -2.79
C LYS A 152 -6.71 13.88 -4.13
N ALA A 153 -5.47 14.35 -4.15
CA ALA A 153 -4.79 14.71 -5.40
C ALA A 153 -4.55 13.48 -6.30
N GLY A 154 -4.18 12.32 -5.72
CA GLY A 154 -4.09 11.06 -6.47
C GLY A 154 -5.45 10.42 -6.73
N GLY A 155 -6.35 10.49 -5.75
CA GLY A 155 -7.78 10.31 -5.95
C GLY A 155 -8.23 8.92 -6.38
N MET A 156 -7.36 7.91 -6.38
CA MET A 156 -7.70 6.56 -6.87
C MET A 156 -7.29 5.46 -5.89
N HIS A 157 -8.00 4.35 -5.97
CA HIS A 157 -7.67 3.13 -5.26
C HIS A 157 -7.94 1.90 -6.10
N ARG A 158 -7.33 0.78 -5.69
CA ARG A 158 -7.62 -0.54 -6.21
C ARG A 158 -7.68 -1.55 -5.08
N MET A 159 -8.77 -2.30 -5.00
CA MET A 159 -8.87 -3.44 -4.11
C MET A 159 -8.36 -4.68 -4.84
N VAL A 160 -7.21 -5.20 -4.40
CA VAL A 160 -6.55 -6.36 -5.02
C VAL A 160 -7.19 -7.65 -4.54
N SER A 161 -7.48 -7.73 -3.24
CA SER A 161 -8.24 -8.82 -2.63
C SER A 161 -8.91 -8.33 -1.35
N CYS A 162 -10.03 -8.96 -0.98
CA CYS A 162 -10.67 -8.70 0.30
C CYS A 162 -11.51 -9.90 0.74
N GLU A 163 -11.33 -10.28 2.00
CA GLU A 163 -12.21 -11.16 2.76
C GLU A 163 -12.74 -10.38 3.97
N PRO A 164 -14.04 -10.05 4.02
CA PRO A 164 -14.63 -9.29 5.12
C PRO A 164 -14.31 -9.90 6.49
N LYS A 165 -13.98 -9.03 7.46
CA LYS A 165 -13.58 -9.40 8.83
C LYS A 165 -12.37 -10.33 8.91
N LYS A 166 -11.55 -10.40 7.86
CA LYS A 166 -10.35 -11.24 7.84
C LYS A 166 -9.12 -10.50 7.31
N SER A 167 -9.06 -10.24 6.01
CA SER A 167 -7.90 -9.59 5.38
C SER A 167 -8.28 -8.82 4.13
N ALA A 168 -7.46 -7.83 3.75
CA ALA A 168 -7.59 -7.11 2.50
C ALA A 168 -6.22 -6.69 1.98
N VAL A 169 -6.07 -6.58 0.66
CA VAL A 169 -4.93 -5.93 0.02
C VAL A 169 -5.46 -4.77 -0.81
N VAL A 170 -5.05 -3.57 -0.43
CA VAL A 170 -5.54 -2.32 -1.03
C VAL A 170 -4.37 -1.50 -1.53
N GLN A 171 -4.54 -0.92 -2.71
CA GLN A 171 -3.64 0.07 -3.29
C GLN A 171 -4.29 1.43 -3.30
N VAL A 172 -3.55 2.44 -2.86
CA VAL A 172 -3.99 3.83 -2.81
C VAL A 172 -3.01 4.65 -3.63
N PHE A 173 -3.53 5.34 -4.64
CA PHE A 173 -2.76 6.27 -5.46
C PHE A 173 -2.93 7.69 -4.90
N PHE A 174 -1.80 8.33 -4.61
CA PHE A 174 -1.73 9.62 -3.95
C PHE A 174 -0.79 10.55 -4.71
N GLY A 175 -1.03 11.86 -4.59
CA GLY A 175 -0.04 12.88 -4.93
C GLY A 175 0.78 13.22 -3.69
N ALA A 176 1.99 13.72 -3.87
CA ALA A 176 2.84 14.10 -2.75
C ALA A 176 3.84 15.19 -3.13
N LEU A 177 4.31 15.90 -2.11
CA LEU A 177 5.41 16.84 -2.16
C LEU A 177 6.61 16.26 -1.43
N GLY A 178 7.76 16.20 -2.10
CA GLY A 178 9.05 15.90 -1.48
C GLY A 178 9.96 17.14 -1.46
N THR A 179 10.95 17.14 -0.57
CA THR A 179 11.97 18.19 -0.54
C THR A 179 12.79 18.26 -1.84
N SER A 180 13.18 19.47 -2.23
CA SER A 180 14.10 19.73 -3.34
C SER A 180 14.94 20.98 -3.06
N ASP A 181 15.87 21.33 -3.95
CA ASP A 181 16.76 22.49 -3.80
C ASP A 181 16.06 23.85 -3.93
N THR A 182 14.86 23.90 -4.52
CA THR A 182 14.14 25.17 -4.77
C THR A 182 12.78 25.21 -4.08
N LEU A 183 11.76 24.65 -4.72
CA LEU A 183 10.43 24.42 -4.15
C LEU A 183 10.21 22.93 -3.94
N PRO A 184 9.29 22.50 -3.07
CA PRO A 184 8.99 21.08 -2.96
C PRO A 184 8.56 20.52 -4.33
N GLN A 185 9.10 19.34 -4.65
CA GLN A 185 8.86 18.66 -5.91
C GLN A 185 7.61 17.78 -5.78
N GLY A 186 6.64 18.01 -6.65
CA GLY A 186 5.47 17.16 -6.76
C GLY A 186 5.77 15.83 -7.45
N TYR A 187 5.15 14.76 -6.97
CA TYR A 187 5.18 13.45 -7.57
C TYR A 187 3.88 12.69 -7.28
N PHE A 188 3.68 11.57 -7.96
CA PHE A 188 2.57 10.65 -7.69
C PHE A 188 3.10 9.27 -7.33
N GLY A 189 2.43 8.58 -6.43
CA GLY A 189 2.84 7.26 -5.94
C GLY A 189 1.67 6.37 -5.60
N THR A 190 1.95 5.07 -5.50
CA THR A 190 1.01 4.07 -4.99
C THR A 190 1.53 3.49 -3.68
N ARG A 191 0.70 3.49 -2.64
CA ARG A 191 0.93 2.67 -1.45
C ARG A 191 0.09 1.41 -1.54
N THR A 192 0.74 0.26 -1.46
CA THR A 192 0.05 -1.03 -1.30
C THR A 192 0.11 -1.43 0.17
N MET A 193 -1.06 -1.71 0.76
CA MET A 193 -1.21 -2.13 2.15
C MET A 193 -1.90 -3.50 2.19
N GLU A 194 -1.32 -4.42 2.95
CA GLU A 194 -2.02 -5.60 3.45
C GLU A 194 -2.63 -5.25 4.81
N LEU A 195 -3.94 -5.42 4.92
CA LEU A 195 -4.72 -5.16 6.12
C LEU A 195 -5.23 -6.48 6.70
N THR A 196 -5.22 -6.59 8.02
CA THR A 196 -5.81 -7.69 8.79
C THR A 196 -6.87 -7.14 9.72
N TRP A 197 -8.00 -7.85 9.83
CA TRP A 197 -9.06 -7.49 10.76
C TRP A 197 -8.76 -7.97 12.18
N LYS A 198 -8.72 -7.04 13.15
CA LYS A 198 -8.56 -7.33 14.58
C LYS A 198 -9.52 -6.49 15.44
N GLY A 199 -10.81 -6.55 15.12
CA GLY A 199 -11.82 -5.64 15.67
C GLY A 199 -11.75 -4.22 15.10
N ASP A 200 -10.79 -3.98 14.23
CA ASP A 200 -10.56 -2.81 13.38
C ASP A 200 -9.64 -3.27 12.23
N TRP A 201 -9.55 -2.50 11.14
CA TRP A 201 -8.56 -2.77 10.09
C TRP A 201 -7.17 -2.31 10.56
N LYS A 202 -6.23 -3.26 10.63
CA LYS A 202 -4.83 -3.01 11.02
C LYS A 202 -3.89 -3.33 9.87
N ILE A 203 -2.84 -2.54 9.73
CA ILE A 203 -1.80 -2.78 8.71
C ILE A 203 -0.99 -3.99 9.15
N SER A 204 -0.91 -5.04 8.33
CA SER A 204 -0.09 -6.22 8.59
C SER A 204 1.13 -6.33 7.70
N ASN A 205 1.15 -5.60 6.57
CA ASN A 205 2.32 -5.41 5.74
C ASN A 205 2.11 -4.21 4.79
N VAL A 206 3.19 -3.63 4.26
CA VAL A 206 3.12 -2.60 3.22
C VAL A 206 4.26 -2.79 2.21
N VAL A 207 4.02 -2.44 0.94
CA VAL A 207 5.12 -2.34 -0.02
C VAL A 207 5.93 -1.08 0.28
N THR A 208 7.13 -1.27 0.83
CA THR A 208 8.05 -0.17 1.18
C THR A 208 8.96 0.24 0.04
N GLY A 209 9.16 -0.62 -0.97
CA GLY A 209 10.06 -0.32 -2.09
C GLY A 209 9.92 -1.25 -3.30
N VAL A 210 10.72 -0.96 -4.33
CA VAL A 210 10.69 -1.68 -5.63
C VAL A 210 11.23 -3.11 -5.53
N ASN A 211 11.83 -3.52 -4.41
CA ASN A 211 12.40 -4.85 -4.21
C ASN A 211 11.68 -5.68 -3.14
N ASP A 212 10.54 -5.21 -2.63
CA ASP A 212 9.74 -5.95 -1.64
C ASP A 212 9.07 -7.16 -2.31
N ALA A 213 9.68 -8.34 -2.24
CA ALA A 213 9.26 -9.51 -3.01
C ALA A 213 8.00 -10.21 -2.46
N ASP A 214 7.76 -10.13 -1.15
CA ASP A 214 6.76 -10.94 -0.47
C ASP A 214 5.33 -10.50 -0.81
N LEU A 215 5.06 -9.20 -0.75
CA LEU A 215 3.75 -8.68 -1.14
C LEU A 215 3.65 -8.58 -2.67
N VAL A 216 4.70 -8.13 -3.36
CA VAL A 216 4.70 -7.92 -4.81
C VAL A 216 4.46 -9.20 -5.61
N SER A 217 4.97 -10.35 -5.16
CA SER A 217 4.73 -11.63 -5.84
C SER A 217 3.24 -12.01 -5.93
N ARG A 218 2.41 -11.46 -5.03
CA ARG A 218 0.95 -11.67 -4.99
C ARG A 218 0.17 -10.58 -5.74
N LEU A 219 0.84 -9.54 -6.22
CA LEU A 219 0.21 -8.42 -6.93
C LEU A 219 0.34 -8.62 -8.44
N LYS A 220 -0.72 -8.27 -9.18
CA LYS A 220 -0.66 -8.15 -10.64
C LYS A 220 0.34 -7.07 -11.07
N ASP A 221 0.42 -5.96 -10.33
CA ASP A 221 1.38 -4.87 -10.49
C ASP A 221 1.45 -4.01 -9.21
N LYS A 222 2.48 -3.15 -9.10
CA LYS A 222 2.72 -2.29 -7.92
C LYS A 222 1.88 -1.02 -7.89
N GLY A 223 1.08 -0.80 -8.93
CA GLY A 223 0.42 0.47 -9.20
C GLY A 223 1.35 1.52 -9.82
N PRO A 224 0.74 2.61 -10.31
CA PRO A 224 1.45 3.75 -10.89
C PRO A 224 2.31 4.49 -9.87
N SER A 225 3.45 4.99 -10.33
CA SER A 225 4.25 5.98 -9.61
C SER A 225 5.14 6.74 -10.59
N GLY A 226 5.55 7.94 -10.19
CA GLY A 226 6.54 8.72 -10.93
C GLY A 226 6.56 10.20 -10.56
N GLY A 227 7.67 10.84 -10.92
CA GLY A 227 7.83 12.29 -10.78
C GLY A 227 7.09 13.06 -11.88
N LEU A 228 6.55 14.22 -11.54
CA LEU A 228 5.84 15.10 -12.49
C LEU A 228 6.71 15.57 -13.66
N GLY A 229 8.04 15.55 -13.50
CA GLY A 229 8.97 16.17 -14.43
C GLY A 229 8.83 17.70 -14.43
N GLY A 230 9.81 18.40 -15.01
CA GLY A 230 9.82 19.86 -15.05
C GLY A 230 10.27 20.52 -13.75
N THR A 231 10.10 21.84 -13.68
CA THR A 231 10.57 22.67 -12.55
C THR A 231 9.66 22.49 -11.33
N PRO A 232 10.22 22.34 -10.11
CA PRO A 232 9.43 22.28 -8.89
C PRO A 232 8.50 23.49 -8.74
N SER A 233 7.21 23.25 -8.48
CA SER A 233 6.18 24.28 -8.34
C SER A 233 5.73 24.53 -6.89
N GLY A 234 6.13 23.65 -5.97
CA GLY A 234 5.66 23.65 -4.59
C GLY A 234 4.20 23.21 -4.41
N ASN A 235 3.55 22.71 -5.47
CA ASN A 235 2.15 22.30 -5.45
C ASN A 235 1.98 20.90 -6.07
N ILE A 236 0.99 20.15 -5.57
CA ILE A 236 0.55 18.89 -6.17
C ILE A 236 -0.54 19.25 -7.19
N PRO A 237 -0.31 19.04 -8.50
CA PRO A 237 -1.35 19.31 -9.49
C PRO A 237 -2.50 18.31 -9.31
N PRO A 238 -3.74 18.70 -9.64
CA PRO A 238 -4.83 17.74 -9.73
C PRO A 238 -4.52 16.68 -10.78
N LEU A 239 -5.05 15.48 -10.58
CA LEU A 239 -4.91 14.41 -11.56
C LEU A 239 -5.70 14.75 -12.85
N ASP A 240 -4.99 14.81 -13.98
CA ASP A 240 -5.58 15.06 -15.29
C ASP A 240 -5.34 13.89 -16.28
N GLU A 241 -5.94 13.97 -17.47
CA GLU A 241 -5.80 12.95 -18.50
C GLU A 241 -4.35 12.74 -18.94
N SER A 242 -3.52 13.79 -18.94
CA SER A 242 -2.12 13.71 -19.35
C SER A 242 -1.28 12.93 -18.34
N ILE A 243 -1.55 13.14 -17.05
CA ILE A 243 -0.90 12.46 -15.94
C ILE A 243 -1.36 11.00 -15.87
N VAL A 244 -2.67 10.76 -16.06
CA VAL A 244 -3.21 9.40 -16.18
C VAL A 244 -2.58 8.67 -17.37
N ALA A 245 -2.55 9.31 -18.55
CA ALA A 245 -1.96 8.71 -19.74
C ALA A 245 -0.47 8.42 -19.55
N ARG A 246 0.24 9.20 -18.74
CA ARG A 246 1.65 8.95 -18.41
C ARG A 246 1.83 7.74 -17.48
N TYR A 247 1.11 7.70 -16.36
CA TYR A 247 1.38 6.69 -15.33
C TYR A 247 0.60 5.39 -15.50
N PHE A 248 -0.51 5.41 -16.22
CA PHE A 248 -1.33 4.22 -16.50
C PHE A 248 -1.12 3.64 -17.89
N LYS A 249 -0.18 4.18 -18.69
CA LYS A 249 0.04 3.74 -20.08
C LYS A 249 0.29 2.24 -20.20
N ASP A 250 1.17 1.75 -19.35
CA ASP A 250 1.66 0.38 -19.36
C ASP A 250 1.09 -0.46 -18.20
N LEU A 251 0.13 0.11 -17.46
CA LEU A 251 -0.51 -0.53 -16.33
C LEU A 251 -1.95 -0.92 -16.64
N ARG A 252 -2.42 -1.99 -16.01
CA ARG A 252 -3.82 -2.38 -16.12
C ARG A 252 -4.67 -1.38 -15.33
N ARG A 253 -5.55 -0.68 -16.04
CA ARG A 253 -6.63 0.14 -15.45
C ARG A 253 -7.65 -0.71 -14.68
N GLU A 254 -7.67 -2.01 -14.92
CA GLU A 254 -8.53 -2.98 -14.24
C GLU A 254 -8.46 -2.86 -12.71
N GLY A 255 -9.62 -2.72 -12.07
CA GLY A 255 -9.77 -2.66 -10.62
C GLY A 255 -9.48 -1.29 -9.99
N TRP A 256 -8.98 -0.31 -10.74
CA TRP A 256 -8.83 1.05 -10.26
C TRP A 256 -10.17 1.79 -10.28
N ALA A 257 -10.48 2.49 -9.20
CA ALA A 257 -11.65 3.33 -9.06
C ALA A 257 -11.26 4.68 -8.44
N GLU A 258 -11.98 5.73 -8.85
CA GLU A 258 -11.84 7.07 -8.30
C GLU A 258 -12.60 7.18 -6.97
N TYR A 259 -12.03 7.89 -5.99
CA TYR A 259 -12.77 8.31 -4.81
C TYR A 259 -13.80 9.38 -5.18
N ALA A 260 -14.94 9.39 -4.50
CA ALA A 260 -16.04 10.33 -4.77
C ALA A 260 -15.62 11.79 -4.58
N ASN A 261 -14.71 12.06 -3.63
CA ASN A 261 -14.21 13.39 -3.29
C ASN A 261 -12.75 13.65 -3.73
N ALA A 262 -12.28 12.96 -4.78
CA ALA A 262 -10.97 13.25 -5.38
C ALA A 262 -10.91 14.67 -5.95
N THR A 263 -9.73 15.31 -5.84
CA THR A 263 -9.46 16.64 -6.41
C THR A 263 -9.33 16.55 -7.94
N ARG A 264 -9.89 17.51 -8.67
CA ARG A 264 -9.90 17.56 -10.14
C ARG A 264 -9.69 18.97 -10.68
#